data_AF-A0A538I753-F1
#
_entry.id   AF-A0A538I753-F1
#
_cell.length_a   1.000
_cell.length_b   1.000
_cell.length_c   1.000
_cell.angle_alpha   90.00
_cell.angle_beta   90.00
_cell.angle_gamma   90.00
#
_symmetry.space_group_name_H-M   'P 1'
#
loop_
_entity.id
_entity.type
_entity.pdbx_description
1 polymer ?
#
loop_
_entity_poly.entity_id
_entity_poly.type
_entity_poly.pdbx_seq_one_letter_code
_entity_poly.pdbx_strand_id
1 'polypeptide(L)'
;MARKKSTHVDDAVAAGRRLREARERAGLSQRQLAWAGCSATYISRIEAGSRIASPQILRELANRLDVSEEYLATGAQLTPLSTLTDAEIALRLDETEEAARLFEQALKDARGATERARALEGLGQVAYRSGDPALGVELFEKVLELVDDDVSARPALAESLARAYAALGELARCIAILQRCIDASADDPVQYVRFAGLLGAALTDNGSFAEAEQVLARAIERGREVADPYTRARLYWSEARLRAEQGQNEQAARYLAKALEILRTTEDGYAIAHALQGLAHMQLDLDRPHEALELLREGHDLILASGTPPEIALYRIEEARALAALGEPEEAAALAMTAASELRGTHQVDAGRSYVLLGEIFAGIGDEERAQELLELAIELLEREGPSGYLVQAYKRLAAICRKRGDTEGALDVLERALSVNERVGRPIT
;
A
#
# COMPACT_ATOMS: atom_id res chain seq x y z
N MET A 1 -41.68 -17.16 33.13
CA MET A 1 -40.74 -16.91 32.02
C MET A 1 -39.55 -17.84 32.16
N ALA A 2 -39.41 -18.82 31.26
CA ALA A 2 -38.24 -19.69 31.22
C ALA A 2 -37.00 -18.85 30.90
N ARG A 3 -35.95 -18.94 31.73
CA ARG A 3 -34.66 -18.27 31.48
C ARG A 3 -34.12 -18.72 30.13
N LYS A 4 -33.88 -17.77 29.21
CA LYS A 4 -33.11 -18.01 27.97
C LYS A 4 -31.83 -18.77 28.34
N LYS A 5 -31.58 -19.90 27.66
CA LYS A 5 -30.29 -20.60 27.72
C LYS A 5 -29.20 -19.58 27.38
N SER A 6 -28.19 -19.43 28.23
CA SER A 6 -27.10 -18.50 27.94
C SER A 6 -26.35 -18.99 26.70
N THR A 7 -26.07 -18.08 25.78
CA THR A 7 -25.55 -18.37 24.44
C THR A 7 -24.03 -18.44 24.36
N HIS A 8 -23.31 -18.19 25.46
CA HIS A 8 -21.84 -18.10 25.49
C HIS A 8 -21.13 -19.34 26.05
N VAL A 9 -21.87 -20.40 26.38
CA VAL A 9 -21.32 -21.69 26.86
C VAL A 9 -22.03 -22.81 26.09
N ASP A 10 -21.28 -23.80 25.62
CA ASP A 10 -21.79 -24.94 24.83
C ASP A 10 -22.82 -25.78 25.61
N ASP A 11 -22.42 -26.27 26.78
CA ASP A 11 -23.20 -27.05 27.72
C ASP A 11 -22.71 -26.76 29.14
N ALA A 12 -23.66 -26.47 30.04
CA ALA A 12 -23.35 -26.04 31.40
C ALA A 12 -22.59 -27.12 32.20
N VAL A 13 -22.89 -28.40 31.95
CA VAL A 13 -22.24 -29.51 32.66
C VAL A 13 -20.84 -29.74 32.09
N ALA A 14 -20.67 -29.67 30.77
CA ALA A 14 -19.37 -29.77 30.12
C ALA A 14 -18.42 -28.64 30.54
N ALA A 15 -18.89 -27.40 30.57
CA ALA A 15 -18.10 -26.25 31.06
C ALA A 15 -17.74 -26.37 32.54
N GLY A 16 -18.66 -26.87 33.36
CA GLY A 16 -18.40 -27.18 34.78
C GLY A 16 -17.29 -28.21 34.96
N ARG A 17 -17.29 -29.29 34.15
CA ARG A 17 -16.22 -30.29 34.14
C ARG A 17 -14.87 -29.69 33.74
N ARG A 18 -14.82 -28.90 32.65
CA ARG A 18 -13.58 -28.26 32.19
C ARG A 18 -13.00 -27.30 33.22
N LEU A 19 -13.85 -26.53 33.90
CA LEU A 19 -13.44 -25.65 35.00
C LEU A 19 -12.84 -26.46 36.17
N ARG A 20 -13.50 -27.55 36.55
CA ARG A 20 -13.02 -28.44 37.61
C ARG A 20 -11.67 -29.07 37.27
N GLU A 21 -11.53 -29.59 36.06
CA GLU A 21 -10.29 -30.19 35.56
C GLU A 21 -9.14 -29.17 35.51
N ALA A 22 -9.39 -27.95 35.02
CA ALA A 22 -8.41 -26.87 35.00
C ALA A 22 -7.99 -26.46 36.42
N ARG A 23 -8.95 -26.35 37.36
CA ARG A 23 -8.67 -26.07 38.76
C ARG A 23 -7.82 -27.16 39.43
N GLU A 24 -8.17 -28.42 39.20
CA GLU A 24 -7.44 -29.55 39.76
C GLU A 24 -6.02 -29.65 39.19
N ARG A 25 -5.84 -29.35 37.89
CA ARG A 25 -4.53 -29.26 37.24
C ARG A 25 -3.65 -28.14 37.81
N ALA A 26 -4.26 -27.00 38.14
CA ALA A 26 -3.57 -25.89 38.81
C ALA A 26 -3.29 -26.14 40.31
N GLY A 27 -3.70 -27.29 40.86
CA GLY A 27 -3.50 -27.63 42.28
C GLY A 27 -4.32 -26.77 43.26
N LEU A 28 -5.37 -26.10 42.78
CA LEU A 28 -6.16 -25.16 43.58
C LEU A 28 -7.41 -25.82 44.19
N SER A 29 -7.71 -25.50 45.44
CA SER A 29 -9.04 -25.76 46.01
C SER A 29 -10.06 -24.71 45.55
N GLN A 30 -11.36 -25.03 45.62
CA GLN A 30 -12.44 -24.07 45.30
C GLN A 30 -12.36 -22.79 46.17
N ARG A 31 -11.82 -22.88 47.39
CA ARG A 31 -11.58 -21.72 48.26
C ARG A 31 -10.41 -20.86 47.79
N GLN A 32 -9.36 -21.48 47.25
CA GLN A 32 -8.20 -20.76 46.72
C GLN A 32 -8.49 -20.11 45.36
N LEU A 33 -9.42 -20.66 44.58
CA LEU A 33 -9.88 -20.06 43.31
C LEU A 33 -10.88 -18.91 43.51
N ALA A 34 -11.51 -18.81 44.69
CA ALA A 34 -12.53 -17.81 45.00
C ALA A 34 -11.94 -16.41 45.24
N TRP A 35 -12.73 -15.36 44.96
CA TRP A 35 -12.36 -13.96 45.22
C TRP A 35 -13.59 -13.11 45.59
N ALA A 36 -13.37 -11.84 45.92
CA ALA A 36 -14.45 -10.88 46.16
C ALA A 36 -15.31 -10.70 44.89
N GLY A 37 -16.50 -11.31 44.89
CA GLY A 37 -17.41 -11.35 43.72
C GLY A 37 -17.67 -12.75 43.17
N CYS A 38 -16.90 -13.76 43.57
CA CYS A 38 -17.11 -15.16 43.19
C CYS A 38 -16.74 -16.09 44.36
N SER A 39 -17.74 -16.59 45.09
CA SER A 39 -17.51 -17.41 46.29
C SER A 39 -17.20 -18.87 45.96
N ALA A 40 -16.54 -19.60 46.87
CA ALA A 40 -16.27 -21.03 46.70
C ALA A 40 -17.55 -21.86 46.45
N THR A 41 -18.67 -21.49 47.09
CA THR A 41 -19.99 -22.09 46.86
C THR A 41 -20.53 -21.78 45.47
N TYR A 42 -20.21 -20.61 44.92
CA TYR A 42 -20.57 -20.23 43.56
C TYR A 42 -19.77 -21.04 42.53
N ILE A 43 -18.46 -21.17 42.74
CA ILE A 43 -17.56 -22.01 41.92
C ILE A 43 -18.03 -23.47 41.93
N SER A 44 -18.36 -24.01 43.11
CA SER A 44 -18.90 -25.37 43.25
C SER A 44 -20.18 -25.58 42.42
N ARG A 45 -21.07 -24.59 42.38
CA ARG A 45 -22.30 -24.65 41.56
C ARG A 45 -22.03 -24.57 40.06
N ILE A 46 -20.98 -23.86 39.64
CA ILE A 46 -20.51 -23.83 38.25
C ILE A 46 -19.92 -25.19 37.87
N GLU A 47 -19.02 -25.74 38.69
CA GLU A 47 -18.39 -27.06 38.44
C GLU A 47 -19.41 -28.19 38.34
N ALA A 48 -20.51 -28.10 39.11
CA ALA A 48 -21.62 -29.06 39.05
C ALA A 48 -22.57 -28.86 37.85
N GLY A 49 -22.36 -27.83 37.03
CA GLY A 49 -23.24 -27.48 35.90
C GLY A 49 -24.61 -26.91 36.30
N SER A 50 -24.85 -26.70 37.60
CA SER A 50 -26.10 -26.17 38.14
C SER A 50 -26.26 -24.65 37.95
N ARG A 51 -25.17 -23.96 37.59
CA ARG A 51 -25.16 -22.51 37.31
C ARG A 51 -24.16 -22.17 36.23
N ILE A 52 -24.56 -21.32 35.29
CA ILE A 52 -23.67 -20.82 34.23
C ILE A 52 -23.03 -19.51 34.70
N ALA A 53 -21.71 -19.41 34.62
CA ALA A 53 -20.97 -18.19 34.91
C ALA A 53 -21.28 -17.11 33.85
N SER A 54 -21.29 -15.83 34.24
CA SER A 54 -21.30 -14.74 33.26
C SER A 54 -19.95 -14.71 32.51
N PRO A 55 -19.89 -14.15 31.29
CA PRO A 55 -18.63 -14.03 30.54
C PRO A 55 -17.49 -13.39 31.36
N GLN A 56 -17.80 -12.34 32.12
CA GLN A 56 -16.83 -11.68 32.98
C GLN A 56 -16.26 -12.59 34.08
N ILE A 57 -17.11 -13.38 34.74
CA ILE A 57 -16.65 -14.34 35.77
C ILE A 57 -15.87 -15.49 35.11
N LEU A 58 -16.28 -15.92 33.91
CA LEU A 58 -15.62 -16.99 33.17
C LEU A 58 -14.22 -16.60 32.72
N ARG A 59 -14.03 -15.38 32.19
CA ARG A 59 -12.73 -14.80 31.83
C ARG A 59 -11.80 -14.69 33.03
N GLU A 60 -12.34 -14.23 34.15
CA GLU A 60 -11.59 -14.04 35.39
C GLU A 60 -11.19 -15.39 36.05
N LEU A 61 -12.02 -16.44 35.89
CA LEU A 61 -11.64 -17.82 36.24
C LEU A 61 -10.55 -18.36 35.29
N ALA A 62 -10.67 -18.09 33.99
CA ALA A 62 -9.71 -18.50 32.97
C ALA A 62 -8.31 -17.94 33.25
N ASN A 63 -8.21 -16.64 33.53
CA ASN A 63 -6.98 -15.96 33.91
C ASN A 63 -6.31 -16.55 35.16
N ARG A 64 -7.10 -16.88 36.20
CA ARG A 64 -6.56 -17.49 37.43
C ARG A 64 -6.09 -18.92 37.27
N LEU A 65 -6.56 -19.61 36.22
CA LEU A 65 -6.27 -21.01 35.95
C LEU A 65 -5.29 -21.21 34.79
N ASP A 66 -4.80 -20.11 34.20
CA ASP A 66 -3.91 -20.12 33.03
C ASP A 66 -4.48 -20.95 31.86
N VAL A 67 -5.76 -20.73 31.56
CA VAL A 67 -6.47 -21.35 30.42
C VAL A 67 -7.27 -20.28 29.67
N SER A 68 -7.69 -20.54 28.43
CA SER A 68 -8.51 -19.59 27.68
C SER A 68 -9.98 -19.58 28.14
N GLU A 69 -10.64 -18.41 28.04
CA GLU A 69 -12.09 -18.29 28.28
C GLU A 69 -12.87 -19.25 27.37
N GLU A 70 -12.44 -19.38 26.11
CA GLU A 70 -13.05 -20.24 25.09
C GLU A 70 -12.91 -21.73 25.43
N TYR A 71 -11.78 -22.15 26.00
CA TYR A 71 -11.61 -23.52 26.49
C TYR A 71 -12.59 -23.84 27.62
N LEU A 72 -12.78 -22.93 28.57
CA LEU A 72 -13.78 -23.12 29.62
C LEU A 72 -15.22 -23.10 29.06
N ALA A 73 -15.50 -22.18 28.14
CA ALA A 73 -16.82 -21.94 27.55
C ALA A 73 -17.30 -23.05 26.62
N THR A 74 -16.46 -23.56 25.73
CA THR A 74 -16.85 -24.47 24.64
C THR A 74 -15.92 -25.67 24.48
N GLY A 75 -14.82 -25.72 25.23
CA GLY A 75 -13.79 -26.75 25.06
C GLY A 75 -12.90 -26.51 23.84
N ALA A 76 -13.13 -25.43 23.08
CA ALA A 76 -12.22 -25.02 22.02
C ALA A 76 -10.93 -24.51 22.64
N GLN A 77 -9.82 -25.20 22.37
CA GLN A 77 -8.50 -24.64 22.63
C GLN A 77 -8.31 -23.47 21.66
N LEU A 78 -7.77 -22.35 22.16
CA LEU A 78 -7.16 -21.36 21.27
C LEU A 78 -6.07 -22.15 20.54
N THR A 79 -6.35 -22.53 19.30
CA THR A 79 -5.33 -23.14 18.46
C THR A 79 -4.36 -22.00 18.20
N PRO A 80 -3.08 -22.11 18.61
CA PRO A 80 -2.10 -21.12 18.23
C PRO A 80 -2.23 -20.93 16.72
N LEU A 81 -2.30 -19.68 16.27
CA LEU A 81 -2.27 -19.39 14.85
C LEU A 81 -1.07 -20.14 14.25
N SER A 82 -1.27 -20.74 13.08
CA SER A 82 -0.13 -21.37 12.42
C SER A 82 0.94 -20.30 12.15
N THR A 83 2.22 -20.65 12.17
CA THR A 83 3.32 -19.71 11.84
C THR A 83 3.06 -18.97 10.52
N LEU A 84 2.38 -19.63 9.57
CA LEU A 84 1.95 -19.04 8.32
C LEU A 84 0.89 -17.95 8.50
N THR A 85 -0.06 -18.13 9.41
CA THR A 85 -1.07 -17.11 9.71
C THR A 85 -0.48 -15.93 10.46
N ASP A 86 0.47 -16.18 11.38
CA ASP A 86 1.22 -15.10 12.03
C ASP A 86 2.02 -14.30 11.00
N ALA A 87 2.65 -14.98 10.03
CA ALA A 87 3.37 -14.33 8.93
C ALA A 87 2.44 -13.46 8.05
N GLU A 88 1.25 -13.96 7.71
CA GLU A 88 0.24 -13.22 6.95
C GLU A 88 -0.28 -11.99 7.70
N ILE A 89 -0.39 -12.07 9.03
CA ILE A 89 -0.77 -10.92 9.87
C ILE A 89 0.36 -9.90 9.91
N ALA A 90 1.59 -10.32 10.19
CA ALA A 90 2.76 -9.45 10.19
C ALA A 90 2.88 -8.71 8.86
N LEU A 91 2.69 -9.40 7.73
CA LEU A 91 2.68 -8.78 6.40
C LEU A 91 1.56 -7.75 6.23
N ARG A 92 0.35 -8.01 6.77
CA ARG A 92 -0.75 -7.03 6.70
C ARG A 92 -0.52 -5.80 7.59
N LEU A 93 0.24 -5.96 8.66
CA LEU A 93 0.65 -4.87 9.56
C LEU A 93 1.92 -4.17 9.10
N ASP A 94 2.43 -4.54 7.91
CA ASP A 94 3.65 -3.99 7.29
C ASP A 94 4.95 -4.26 8.08
N GLU A 95 4.92 -5.25 8.97
CA GLU A 95 6.08 -5.74 9.72
C GLU A 95 6.93 -6.66 8.83
N THR A 96 7.48 -6.09 7.76
CA THR A 96 8.06 -6.84 6.62
C THR A 96 9.21 -7.78 7.03
N GLU A 97 10.09 -7.37 7.94
CA GLU A 97 11.20 -8.21 8.44
C GLU A 97 10.69 -9.42 9.24
N GLU A 98 9.70 -9.21 10.11
CA GLU A 98 9.12 -10.27 10.91
C GLU A 98 8.28 -11.21 10.05
N ALA A 99 7.52 -10.67 9.10
CA ALA A 99 6.81 -11.44 8.10
C ALA A 99 7.76 -12.33 7.30
N ALA A 100 8.91 -11.80 6.85
CA ALA A 100 9.94 -12.58 6.15
C ALA A 100 10.41 -13.77 7.00
N ARG A 101 10.80 -13.50 8.25
CA ARG A 101 11.28 -14.52 9.20
C ARG A 101 10.23 -15.61 9.44
N LEU A 102 8.97 -15.22 9.64
CA LEU A 102 7.88 -16.15 9.88
C LEU A 102 7.52 -16.96 8.62
N PHE A 103 7.52 -16.36 7.43
CA PHE A 103 7.31 -17.10 6.18
C PHE A 103 8.46 -18.06 5.87
N GLU A 104 9.71 -17.69 6.13
CA GLU A 104 10.86 -18.60 6.00
C GLU A 104 10.74 -19.80 6.94
N GLN A 105 10.28 -19.56 8.18
CA GLN A 105 10.02 -20.63 9.14
C GLN A 105 8.86 -21.51 8.68
N ALA A 106 7.75 -20.91 8.25
CA ALA A 106 6.60 -21.63 7.71
C ALA A 106 6.97 -22.47 6.48
N LEU A 107 7.87 -21.98 5.62
CA LEU A 107 8.37 -22.72 4.45
C LEU A 107 9.19 -23.94 4.85
N LYS A 108 10.05 -23.83 5.88
CA LYS A 108 10.84 -24.95 6.43
C LYS A 108 9.95 -26.01 7.07
N ASP A 109 8.90 -25.58 7.77
CA ASP A 109 7.99 -26.46 8.50
C ASP A 109 6.88 -27.06 7.61
N ALA A 110 6.74 -26.55 6.37
CA ALA A 110 5.66 -26.92 5.45
C ALA A 110 5.71 -28.40 5.04
N ARG A 111 4.58 -29.08 5.25
CA ARG A 111 4.42 -30.53 5.01
C ARG A 111 3.82 -30.85 3.65
N GLY A 112 3.15 -29.88 3.02
CA GLY A 112 2.47 -30.05 1.73
C GLY A 112 2.74 -28.93 0.72
N ALA A 113 2.36 -29.18 -0.53
CA ALA A 113 2.51 -28.21 -1.63
C ALA A 113 1.76 -26.90 -1.35
N THR A 114 0.55 -26.97 -0.77
CA THR A 114 -0.26 -25.79 -0.46
C THR A 114 0.37 -24.87 0.59
N GLU A 115 0.94 -25.43 1.66
CA GLU A 115 1.62 -24.65 2.70
C GLU A 115 2.90 -24.00 2.15
N ARG A 116 3.67 -24.75 1.36
CA ARG A 116 4.86 -24.23 0.66
C ARG A 116 4.49 -23.11 -0.30
N ALA A 117 3.44 -23.29 -1.10
CA ALA A 117 2.94 -22.27 -2.03
C ALA A 117 2.56 -20.97 -1.31
N ARG A 118 1.81 -21.05 -0.19
CA ARG A 118 1.44 -19.86 0.59
C ARG A 118 2.65 -19.17 1.22
N ALA A 119 3.61 -19.93 1.74
CA ALA A 119 4.82 -19.36 2.31
C ALA A 119 5.69 -18.67 1.25
N LEU A 120 5.84 -19.28 0.07
CA LEU A 120 6.54 -18.69 -1.08
C LEU A 120 5.82 -17.44 -1.60
N GLU A 121 4.49 -17.46 -1.69
CA GLU A 121 3.68 -16.30 -2.06
C GLU A 121 3.88 -15.15 -1.06
N GLY A 122 3.88 -15.45 0.24
CA GLY A 122 4.18 -14.48 1.29
C GLY A 122 5.59 -13.88 1.17
N LEU A 123 6.61 -14.71 0.94
CA LEU A 123 7.98 -14.25 0.70
C LEU A 123 8.10 -13.40 -0.57
N GLY A 124 7.37 -13.75 -1.63
CA GLY A 124 7.33 -12.95 -2.86
C GLY A 124 6.71 -11.57 -2.63
N GLN A 125 5.64 -11.49 -1.82
CA GLN A 125 5.03 -10.21 -1.43
C GLN A 125 5.98 -9.38 -0.55
N VAL A 126 6.67 -10.01 0.39
CA VAL A 126 7.73 -9.38 1.20
C VAL A 126 8.83 -8.82 0.31
N ALA A 127 9.40 -9.64 -0.60
CA ALA A 127 10.45 -9.22 -1.50
C ALA A 127 10.03 -8.01 -2.37
N TYR A 128 8.83 -8.07 -2.93
CA TYR A 128 8.26 -6.96 -3.70
C TYR A 128 8.14 -5.67 -2.87
N ARG A 129 7.65 -5.76 -1.62
CA ARG A 129 7.55 -4.59 -0.72
C ARG A 129 8.91 -4.05 -0.28
N SER A 130 9.91 -4.92 -0.16
CA SER A 130 11.29 -4.54 0.14
C SER A 130 12.05 -3.97 -1.07
N GLY A 131 11.38 -3.78 -2.23
CA GLY A 131 11.99 -3.20 -3.42
C GLY A 131 12.75 -4.18 -4.31
N ASP A 132 12.55 -5.49 -4.12
CA ASP A 132 13.11 -6.54 -4.98
C ASP A 132 12.00 -7.25 -5.78
N PRO A 133 11.46 -6.61 -6.84
CA PRO A 133 10.43 -7.21 -7.68
C PRO A 133 10.95 -8.42 -8.46
N ALA A 134 12.28 -8.53 -8.70
CA ALA A 134 12.87 -9.66 -9.40
C ALA A 134 12.77 -10.95 -8.57
N LEU A 135 13.17 -10.88 -7.29
CA LEU A 135 12.98 -11.99 -6.35
C LEU A 135 11.48 -12.29 -6.15
N GLY A 136 10.63 -11.26 -6.13
CA GLY A 136 9.18 -11.41 -6.11
C GLY A 136 8.67 -12.28 -7.26
N VAL A 137 9.04 -11.97 -8.50
CA VAL A 137 8.69 -12.77 -9.69
C VAL A 137 9.19 -14.21 -9.55
N GLU A 138 10.46 -14.42 -9.18
CA GLU A 138 11.03 -15.76 -9.02
C GLU A 138 10.22 -16.61 -8.03
N LEU A 139 9.82 -16.03 -6.90
CA LEU A 139 9.04 -16.72 -5.88
C LEU A 139 7.60 -17.00 -6.34
N PHE A 140 6.96 -16.05 -7.02
CA PHE A 140 5.60 -16.25 -7.56
C PHE A 140 5.56 -17.28 -8.70
N GLU A 141 6.55 -17.30 -9.59
CA GLU A 141 6.65 -18.32 -10.64
C GLU A 141 6.86 -19.72 -10.05
N LYS A 142 7.70 -19.86 -9.01
CA LYS A 142 7.84 -21.12 -8.25
C LYS A 142 6.53 -21.60 -7.63
N VAL A 143 5.64 -20.69 -7.21
CA VAL A 143 4.31 -21.06 -6.71
C VAL A 143 3.47 -21.68 -7.83
N LEU A 144 3.51 -21.11 -9.05
CA LEU A 144 2.78 -21.65 -10.20
C LEU A 144 3.31 -23.03 -10.61
N GLU A 145 4.63 -23.23 -10.62
CA GLU A 145 5.25 -24.53 -10.88
C GLU A 145 4.86 -25.60 -9.85
N LEU A 146 4.72 -25.21 -8.58
CA LEU A 146 4.43 -26.15 -7.48
C LEU A 146 2.98 -26.64 -7.46
N VAL A 147 2.03 -25.79 -7.86
CA VAL A 147 0.60 -26.10 -7.75
C VAL A 147 0.01 -26.59 -9.09
N ASP A 148 0.73 -26.43 -10.21
CA ASP A 148 0.27 -26.80 -11.56
C ASP A 148 -1.12 -26.22 -11.89
N ASP A 149 -1.32 -24.96 -11.48
CA ASP A 149 -2.56 -24.21 -11.65
C ASP A 149 -2.38 -23.09 -12.68
N ASP A 150 -3.47 -22.74 -13.36
CA ASP A 150 -3.52 -21.50 -14.15
C ASP A 150 -3.42 -20.28 -13.22
N VAL A 151 -2.59 -19.30 -13.58
CA VAL A 151 -2.45 -18.04 -12.82
C VAL A 151 -3.80 -17.33 -12.66
N SER A 152 -4.71 -17.43 -13.64
CA SER A 152 -6.04 -16.83 -13.58
C SER A 152 -6.96 -17.46 -12.52
N ALA A 153 -6.66 -18.70 -12.09
CA ALA A 153 -7.37 -19.36 -11.00
C ALA A 153 -6.92 -18.86 -9.62
N ARG A 154 -5.86 -18.03 -9.55
CA ARG A 154 -5.30 -17.47 -8.30
C ARG A 154 -5.22 -15.94 -8.37
N PRO A 155 -6.35 -15.21 -8.24
CA PRO A 155 -6.39 -13.77 -8.48
C PRO A 155 -5.41 -12.92 -7.67
N ALA A 156 -5.16 -13.27 -6.39
CA ALA A 156 -4.23 -12.54 -5.52
C ALA A 156 -2.77 -12.69 -5.96
N LEU A 157 -2.37 -13.92 -6.34
CA LEU A 157 -1.05 -14.20 -6.91
C LEU A 157 -0.90 -13.51 -8.27
N ALA A 158 -1.93 -13.58 -9.12
CA ALA A 158 -1.93 -12.94 -10.43
C ALA A 158 -1.74 -11.42 -10.34
N GLU A 159 -2.44 -10.75 -9.41
CA GLU A 159 -2.25 -9.32 -9.16
C GLU A 159 -0.83 -9.01 -8.68
N SER A 160 -0.29 -9.78 -7.73
CA SER A 160 1.07 -9.59 -7.21
C SER A 160 2.14 -9.78 -8.30
N LEU A 161 2.02 -10.85 -9.10
CA LEU A 161 2.92 -11.15 -10.19
C LEU A 161 2.83 -10.12 -11.32
N ALA A 162 1.62 -9.67 -11.69
CA ALA A 162 1.44 -8.63 -12.69
C ALA A 162 2.09 -7.30 -12.24
N ARG A 163 1.97 -6.93 -10.97
CA ARG A 163 2.64 -5.75 -10.40
C ARG A 163 4.16 -5.90 -10.42
N ALA A 164 4.68 -7.08 -10.09
CA ALA A 164 6.11 -7.37 -10.14
C ALA A 164 6.66 -7.27 -11.57
N TYR A 165 5.97 -7.84 -12.57
CA TYR A 165 6.36 -7.65 -13.98
C TYR A 165 6.29 -6.19 -14.41
N ALA A 166 5.27 -5.43 -14.00
CA ALA A 166 5.17 -4.01 -14.32
C ALA A 166 6.35 -3.21 -13.70
N ALA A 167 6.73 -3.51 -12.46
CA ALA A 167 7.86 -2.87 -11.80
C ALA A 167 9.21 -3.16 -12.48
N LEU A 168 9.36 -4.33 -13.11
CA LEU A 168 10.52 -4.70 -13.91
C LEU A 168 10.47 -4.15 -15.35
N GLY A 169 9.39 -3.48 -15.75
CA GLY A 169 9.17 -3.05 -17.14
C GLY A 169 8.83 -4.19 -18.10
N GLU A 170 8.54 -5.40 -17.60
CA GLU A 170 8.11 -6.56 -18.39
C GLU A 170 6.60 -6.44 -18.75
N LEU A 171 6.23 -5.30 -19.36
CA LEU A 171 4.84 -4.92 -19.63
C LEU A 171 4.10 -5.95 -20.48
N ALA A 172 4.78 -6.61 -21.42
CA ALA A 172 4.17 -7.65 -22.25
C ALA A 172 3.67 -8.85 -21.44
N ARG A 173 4.43 -9.30 -20.42
CA ARG A 173 4.03 -10.39 -19.53
C ARG A 173 2.95 -9.95 -18.55
N CYS A 174 3.07 -8.73 -18.02
CA CYS A 174 2.04 -8.11 -17.20
C CYS A 174 0.68 -8.08 -17.92
N ILE A 175 0.64 -7.54 -19.13
CA ILE A 175 -0.56 -7.45 -19.98
C ILE A 175 -1.15 -8.85 -20.26
N ALA A 176 -0.31 -9.82 -20.60
CA ALA A 176 -0.76 -11.18 -20.92
C ALA A 176 -1.47 -11.87 -19.73
N ILE A 177 -0.93 -11.73 -18.52
CA ILE A 177 -1.56 -12.29 -17.31
C ILE A 177 -2.86 -11.58 -17.00
N LEU A 178 -2.88 -10.25 -17.05
CA LEU A 178 -4.06 -9.46 -16.75
C LEU A 178 -5.21 -9.75 -17.73
N GLN A 179 -4.90 -9.92 -19.02
CA GLN A 179 -5.92 -10.31 -20.02
C GLN A 179 -6.55 -11.67 -19.70
N ARG A 180 -5.72 -12.68 -19.37
CA ARG A 180 -6.23 -14.00 -18.95
C ARG A 180 -7.12 -13.91 -17.71
N CYS A 181 -6.75 -13.08 -16.74
CA CYS A 181 -7.54 -12.88 -15.53
C CYS A 181 -8.87 -12.17 -15.81
N ILE A 182 -8.90 -11.20 -16.73
CA ILE A 182 -10.15 -10.56 -17.18
C ILE A 182 -11.07 -11.59 -17.83
N ASP A 183 -10.55 -12.42 -18.73
CA ASP A 183 -11.33 -13.43 -19.44
C ASP A 183 -11.92 -14.47 -18.46
N ALA A 184 -11.15 -14.87 -17.45
CA ALA A 184 -11.60 -15.76 -16.38
C ALA A 184 -12.61 -15.10 -15.41
N SER A 185 -12.67 -13.76 -15.37
CA SER A 185 -13.54 -12.99 -14.47
C SER A 185 -14.82 -12.50 -15.15
N ALA A 186 -15.23 -13.09 -16.28
CA ALA A 186 -16.38 -12.62 -17.07
C ALA A 186 -17.67 -12.47 -16.25
N ASP A 187 -17.88 -13.38 -15.28
CA ASP A 187 -19.05 -13.47 -14.40
C ASP A 187 -18.83 -12.89 -12.99
N ASP A 188 -17.63 -12.35 -12.68
CA ASP A 188 -17.32 -11.68 -11.42
C ASP A 188 -17.01 -10.19 -11.70
N PRO A 189 -18.00 -9.29 -11.54
CA PRO A 189 -17.80 -7.87 -11.80
C PRO A 189 -16.69 -7.23 -10.96
N VAL A 190 -16.47 -7.70 -9.73
CA VAL A 190 -15.45 -7.13 -8.84
C VAL A 190 -14.06 -7.48 -9.34
N GLN A 191 -13.81 -8.76 -9.65
CA GLN A 191 -12.53 -9.21 -10.19
C GLN A 191 -12.28 -8.65 -11.59
N TYR A 192 -13.31 -8.61 -12.44
CA TYR A 192 -13.23 -8.01 -13.77
C TYR A 192 -12.72 -6.56 -13.69
N VAL A 193 -13.36 -5.74 -12.85
CA VAL A 193 -13.00 -4.32 -12.72
C VAL A 193 -11.61 -4.14 -12.13
N ARG A 194 -11.25 -4.97 -11.14
CA ARG A 194 -9.91 -4.96 -10.54
C ARG A 194 -8.83 -5.22 -11.58
N PHE A 195 -8.94 -6.30 -12.36
CA PHE A 195 -7.94 -6.64 -13.38
C PHE A 195 -7.97 -5.70 -14.57
N ALA A 196 -9.13 -5.20 -14.98
CA ALA A 196 -9.23 -4.20 -16.04
C ALA A 196 -8.58 -2.86 -15.65
N GLY A 197 -8.69 -2.44 -14.38
CA GLY A 197 -7.99 -1.26 -13.87
C GLY A 197 -6.47 -1.42 -13.91
N LEU A 198 -5.95 -2.60 -13.56
CA LEU A 198 -4.53 -2.93 -13.67
C LEU A 198 -4.07 -3.02 -15.13
N LEU A 199 -4.88 -3.63 -16.01
CA LEU A 199 -4.56 -3.77 -17.42
C LEU A 199 -4.52 -2.40 -18.10
N GLY A 200 -5.49 -1.53 -17.80
CA GLY A 200 -5.50 -0.15 -18.29
C GLY A 200 -4.25 0.62 -17.87
N ALA A 201 -3.77 0.45 -16.64
CA ALA A 201 -2.52 1.05 -16.19
C ALA A 201 -1.30 0.49 -16.95
N ALA A 202 -1.20 -0.84 -17.12
CA ALA A 202 -0.10 -1.46 -17.87
C ALA A 202 -0.10 -1.08 -19.36
N LEU A 203 -1.27 -1.01 -20.00
CA LEU A 203 -1.42 -0.56 -21.38
C LEU A 203 -1.05 0.92 -21.55
N THR A 204 -1.39 1.75 -20.56
CA THR A 204 -0.99 3.16 -20.53
C THR A 204 0.54 3.28 -20.48
N ASP A 205 1.19 2.49 -19.62
CA ASP A 205 2.65 2.48 -19.48
C ASP A 205 3.34 1.94 -20.74
N ASN A 206 2.67 1.04 -21.46
CA ASN A 206 3.10 0.53 -22.76
C ASN A 206 2.85 1.52 -23.92
N GLY A 207 2.23 2.68 -23.67
CA GLY A 207 1.83 3.65 -24.70
C GLY A 207 0.65 3.21 -25.57
N SER A 208 -0.01 2.10 -25.24
CA SER A 208 -1.16 1.54 -25.97
C SER A 208 -2.47 2.21 -25.55
N PHE A 209 -2.52 3.54 -25.70
CA PHE A 209 -3.59 4.37 -25.14
C PHE A 209 -5.00 4.03 -25.66
N ALA A 210 -5.13 3.66 -26.93
CA ALA A 210 -6.42 3.30 -27.51
C ALA A 210 -7.00 2.01 -26.91
N GLU A 211 -6.14 1.02 -26.62
CA GLU A 211 -6.55 -0.21 -25.96
C GLU A 211 -6.87 0.03 -24.48
N ALA A 212 -6.04 0.83 -23.80
CA ALA A 212 -6.27 1.24 -22.42
C ALA A 212 -7.64 1.92 -22.26
N GLU A 213 -7.99 2.84 -23.16
CA GLU A 213 -9.28 3.53 -23.16
C GLU A 213 -10.46 2.56 -23.32
N GLN A 214 -10.35 1.58 -24.22
CA GLN A 214 -11.41 0.58 -24.42
C GLN A 214 -11.60 -0.30 -23.18
N VAL A 215 -10.51 -0.76 -22.56
CA VAL A 215 -10.54 -1.60 -21.35
C VAL A 215 -11.15 -0.81 -20.18
N LEU A 216 -10.67 0.41 -19.93
CA LEU A 216 -11.13 1.22 -18.81
C LEU A 216 -12.57 1.71 -19.00
N ALA A 217 -12.99 2.07 -20.21
CA ALA A 217 -14.38 2.45 -20.47
C ALA A 217 -15.36 1.32 -20.16
N ARG A 218 -15.05 0.07 -20.59
CA ARG A 218 -15.87 -1.11 -20.28
C ARG A 218 -15.87 -1.41 -18.78
N ALA A 219 -14.72 -1.27 -18.12
CA ALA A 219 -14.62 -1.46 -16.67
C ALA A 219 -15.40 -0.42 -15.89
N ILE A 220 -15.44 0.85 -16.33
CA ILE A 220 -16.23 1.91 -15.69
C ILE A 220 -17.73 1.63 -15.82
N GLU A 221 -18.17 1.10 -16.96
CA GLU A 221 -19.56 0.70 -17.16
C GLU A 221 -19.96 -0.45 -16.21
N ARG A 222 -19.18 -1.53 -16.18
CA ARG A 222 -19.41 -2.68 -15.28
C ARG A 222 -19.24 -2.32 -13.80
N GLY A 223 -18.31 -1.43 -13.49
CA GLY A 223 -17.98 -1.00 -12.13
C GLY A 223 -19.07 -0.16 -11.45
N ARG A 224 -20.13 0.26 -12.16
CA ARG A 224 -21.28 0.94 -11.56
C ARG A 224 -22.02 0.06 -10.55
N GLU A 225 -22.01 -1.26 -10.74
CA GLU A 225 -22.68 -2.23 -9.88
C GLU A 225 -21.77 -2.75 -8.74
N VAL A 226 -20.47 -2.43 -8.78
CA VAL A 226 -19.50 -2.85 -7.77
C VAL A 226 -19.67 -2.00 -6.51
N ALA A 227 -20.04 -2.64 -5.41
CA ALA A 227 -20.21 -1.97 -4.12
C ALA A 227 -18.89 -1.56 -3.47
N ASP A 228 -17.78 -2.24 -3.79
CA ASP A 228 -16.47 -1.98 -3.19
C ASP A 228 -15.91 -0.59 -3.61
N PRO A 229 -15.81 0.37 -2.67
CA PRO A 229 -15.34 1.72 -2.97
C PRO A 229 -13.89 1.74 -3.44
N TYR A 230 -13.03 0.87 -2.90
CA TYR A 230 -11.60 0.86 -3.25
C TYR A 230 -11.36 0.40 -4.68
N THR A 231 -12.03 -0.67 -5.13
CA THR A 231 -11.94 -1.14 -6.52
C THR A 231 -12.42 -0.05 -7.49
N ARG A 232 -13.49 0.68 -7.17
CA ARG A 232 -13.98 1.80 -8.00
C ARG A 232 -13.03 3.00 -8.00
N ALA A 233 -12.48 3.37 -6.85
CA ALA A 233 -11.52 4.47 -6.75
C ALA A 233 -10.24 4.17 -7.55
N ARG A 234 -9.70 2.95 -7.43
CA ARG A 234 -8.55 2.48 -8.21
C ARG A 234 -8.81 2.54 -9.71
N LEU A 235 -10.01 2.16 -10.15
CA LEU A 235 -10.38 2.26 -11.57
C LEU A 235 -10.35 3.70 -12.07
N TYR A 236 -10.92 4.63 -11.31
CA TYR A 236 -10.88 6.06 -11.68
C TYR A 236 -9.46 6.63 -11.62
N TRP A 237 -8.60 6.12 -10.74
CA TRP A 237 -7.19 6.47 -10.73
C TRP A 237 -6.49 6.02 -12.02
N SER A 238 -6.72 4.77 -12.48
CA SER A 238 -6.16 4.28 -13.74
C SER A 238 -6.63 5.11 -14.93
N GLU A 239 -7.91 5.49 -14.97
CA GLU A 239 -8.44 6.38 -16.01
C GLU A 239 -7.83 7.79 -15.92
N ALA A 240 -7.67 8.34 -14.72
CA ALA A 240 -7.02 9.64 -14.55
C ALA A 240 -5.58 9.62 -15.07
N ARG A 241 -4.83 8.54 -14.78
CA ARG A 241 -3.48 8.33 -15.30
C ARG A 241 -3.46 8.30 -16.82
N LEU A 242 -4.35 7.52 -17.45
CA LEU A 242 -4.47 7.50 -18.91
C LEU A 242 -4.73 8.90 -19.49
N ARG A 243 -5.64 9.66 -18.88
CA ARG A 243 -5.95 11.02 -19.35
C ARG A 243 -4.77 11.97 -19.17
N ALA A 244 -4.03 11.89 -18.07
CA ALA A 244 -2.83 12.68 -17.83
C ALA A 244 -1.73 12.37 -18.86
N GLU A 245 -1.52 11.09 -19.17
CA GLU A 245 -0.57 10.63 -20.20
C GLU A 245 -0.94 11.11 -21.61
N GLN A 246 -2.24 11.30 -21.88
CA GLN A 246 -2.75 11.92 -23.11
C GLN A 246 -2.69 13.46 -23.08
N GLY A 247 -2.16 14.08 -22.01
CA GLY A 247 -2.12 15.53 -21.81
C GLY A 247 -3.49 16.15 -21.46
N GLN A 248 -4.49 15.34 -21.13
CA GLN A 248 -5.86 15.76 -20.82
C GLN A 248 -6.02 16.01 -19.30
N ASN A 249 -5.18 16.87 -18.72
CA ASN A 249 -5.07 17.09 -17.27
C ASN A 249 -6.40 17.48 -16.60
N GLU A 250 -7.25 18.25 -17.28
CA GLU A 250 -8.60 18.58 -16.83
C GLU A 250 -9.49 17.35 -16.62
N GLN A 251 -9.41 16.38 -17.53
CA GLN A 251 -10.16 15.14 -17.42
C GLN A 251 -9.56 14.24 -16.33
N ALA A 252 -8.23 14.19 -16.23
CA ALA A 252 -7.54 13.48 -15.16
C ALA A 252 -7.97 13.97 -13.78
N ALA A 253 -7.97 15.28 -13.56
CA ALA A 253 -8.43 15.91 -12.32
C ALA A 253 -9.89 15.54 -11.99
N ARG A 254 -10.79 15.51 -12.98
CA ARG A 254 -12.19 15.09 -12.77
C ARG A 254 -12.32 13.64 -12.33
N TYR A 255 -11.49 12.74 -12.85
CA TYR A 255 -11.50 11.34 -12.45
C TYR A 255 -10.92 11.13 -11.05
N LEU A 256 -9.84 11.84 -10.69
CA LEU A 256 -9.32 11.84 -9.31
C LEU A 256 -10.34 12.42 -8.32
N ALA A 257 -11.08 13.46 -8.69
CA ALA A 257 -12.16 14.00 -7.86
C ALA A 257 -13.26 12.96 -7.60
N LYS A 258 -13.63 12.14 -8.60
CA LYS A 258 -14.56 11.02 -8.42
C LYS A 258 -14.00 9.93 -7.49
N ALA A 259 -12.70 9.61 -7.61
CA ALA A 259 -12.05 8.66 -6.72
C ALA A 259 -12.08 9.17 -5.26
N LEU A 260 -11.74 10.44 -5.05
CA LEU A 260 -11.80 11.10 -3.75
C LEU A 260 -13.22 11.10 -3.15
N GLU A 261 -14.25 11.42 -3.95
CA GLU A 261 -15.65 11.39 -3.50
C GLU A 261 -16.05 10.01 -2.97
N ILE A 262 -15.60 8.94 -3.64
CA ILE A 262 -15.85 7.56 -3.21
C ILE A 262 -15.09 7.24 -1.93
N LEU A 263 -13.81 7.59 -1.85
CA LEU A 263 -12.98 7.28 -0.68
C LEU A 263 -13.40 8.07 0.57
N ARG A 264 -13.99 9.26 0.42
CA ARG A 264 -14.61 9.97 1.54
C ARG A 264 -15.74 9.18 2.23
N THR A 265 -16.24 8.11 1.62
CA THR A 265 -17.25 7.22 2.23
C THR A 265 -16.66 6.09 3.10
N THR A 266 -15.35 5.85 3.07
CA THR A 266 -14.72 4.71 3.77
C THR A 266 -14.10 5.06 5.13
N GLU A 267 -14.14 6.33 5.55
CA GLU A 267 -13.43 6.86 6.73
C GLU A 267 -11.91 6.58 6.74
N ASP A 268 -11.36 6.14 5.61
CA ASP A 268 -9.96 5.78 5.45
C ASP A 268 -9.12 7.02 5.16
N GLY A 269 -8.59 7.63 6.23
CA GLY A 269 -7.79 8.85 6.15
C GLY A 269 -6.59 8.71 5.21
N TYR A 270 -5.92 7.55 5.19
CA TYR A 270 -4.78 7.30 4.32
C TYR A 270 -5.19 7.35 2.84
N ALA A 271 -6.24 6.61 2.47
CA ALA A 271 -6.72 6.59 1.09
C ALA A 271 -7.23 7.97 0.64
N ILE A 272 -7.90 8.70 1.53
CA ILE A 272 -8.38 10.07 1.27
C ILE A 272 -7.18 11.01 1.04
N ALA A 273 -6.16 10.98 1.89
CA ALA A 273 -4.98 11.82 1.75
C ALA A 273 -4.24 11.56 0.44
N HIS A 274 -4.07 10.30 0.05
CA HIS A 274 -3.46 9.96 -1.24
C HIS A 274 -4.28 10.47 -2.44
N ALA A 275 -5.61 10.38 -2.39
CA ALA A 275 -6.45 10.92 -3.45
C ALA A 275 -6.40 12.46 -3.53
N LEU A 276 -6.32 13.14 -2.37
CA LEU A 276 -6.09 14.59 -2.29
C LEU A 276 -4.74 14.98 -2.89
N GLN A 277 -3.68 14.27 -2.53
CA GLN A 277 -2.34 14.48 -3.09
C GLN A 277 -2.33 14.33 -4.62
N GLY A 278 -2.92 13.26 -5.14
CA GLY A 278 -3.01 13.04 -6.59
C GLY A 278 -3.79 14.14 -7.31
N LEU A 279 -4.91 14.59 -6.74
CA LEU A 279 -5.69 15.70 -7.30
C LEU A 279 -4.91 17.02 -7.24
N ALA A 280 -4.22 17.31 -6.12
CA ALA A 280 -3.38 18.49 -5.98
C ALA A 280 -2.24 18.50 -7.01
N HIS A 281 -1.62 17.34 -7.27
CA HIS A 281 -0.62 17.19 -8.33
C HIS A 281 -1.18 17.62 -9.69
N MET A 282 -2.39 17.17 -10.06
CA MET A 282 -3.06 17.62 -11.29
C MET A 282 -3.42 19.10 -11.29
N GLN A 283 -3.84 19.67 -10.16
CA GLN A 283 -4.14 21.10 -10.08
C GLN A 283 -2.88 21.95 -10.29
N LEU A 284 -1.72 21.51 -9.79
CA LEU A 284 -0.44 22.17 -10.06
C LEU A 284 -0.06 22.13 -11.54
N ASP A 285 -0.28 20.99 -12.21
CA ASP A 285 -0.07 20.87 -13.66
C ASP A 285 -1.06 21.70 -14.49
N LEU A 286 -2.19 22.09 -13.90
CA LEU A 286 -3.17 23.02 -14.47
C LEU A 286 -2.93 24.49 -14.08
N ASP A 287 -1.80 24.79 -13.42
CA ASP A 287 -1.44 26.13 -12.93
C ASP A 287 -2.47 26.70 -11.92
N ARG A 288 -2.99 25.84 -11.04
CA ARG A 288 -3.95 26.18 -9.98
C ARG A 288 -3.36 25.90 -8.59
N PRO A 289 -2.29 26.61 -8.19
CA PRO A 289 -1.58 26.29 -6.97
C PRO A 289 -2.37 26.59 -5.68
N HIS A 290 -3.32 27.55 -5.73
CA HIS A 290 -4.22 27.81 -4.60
C HIS A 290 -5.14 26.62 -4.32
N GLU A 291 -5.78 26.06 -5.36
CA GLU A 291 -6.64 24.88 -5.22
C GLU A 291 -5.84 23.66 -4.76
N ALA A 292 -4.63 23.49 -5.30
CA ALA A 292 -3.73 22.42 -4.87
C ALA A 292 -3.37 22.52 -3.38
N LEU A 293 -3.01 23.71 -2.90
CA LEU A 293 -2.63 23.91 -1.50
C LEU A 293 -3.81 23.68 -0.55
N GLU A 294 -5.03 24.08 -0.92
CA GLU A 294 -6.23 23.80 -0.12
C GLU A 294 -6.52 22.29 -0.01
N LEU A 295 -6.38 21.55 -1.11
CA LEU A 295 -6.50 20.08 -1.10
C LEU A 295 -5.44 19.44 -0.21
N LEU A 296 -4.19 19.93 -0.28
CA LEU A 296 -3.10 19.40 0.52
C LEU A 296 -3.31 19.70 2.01
N ARG A 297 -3.79 20.89 2.36
CA ARG A 297 -4.16 21.24 3.74
C ARG A 297 -5.26 20.34 4.29
N GLU A 298 -6.26 19.98 3.48
CA GLU A 298 -7.33 19.06 3.90
C GLU A 298 -6.76 17.68 4.29
N GLY A 299 -5.79 17.16 3.53
CA GLY A 299 -5.23 15.82 3.75
C GLY A 299 -4.04 15.77 4.70
N HIS A 300 -3.52 16.92 5.15
CA HIS A 300 -2.28 17.00 5.94
C HIS A 300 -2.37 16.20 7.25
N ASP A 301 -3.41 16.44 8.04
CA ASP A 301 -3.58 15.72 9.31
C ASP A 301 -3.87 14.23 9.09
N LEU A 302 -4.51 13.88 7.97
CA LEU A 302 -4.81 12.50 7.61
C LEU A 302 -3.55 11.72 7.27
N ILE A 303 -2.65 12.28 6.45
CA ILE A 303 -1.38 11.62 6.11
C ILE A 303 -0.44 11.56 7.32
N LEU A 304 -0.43 12.58 8.18
CA LEU A 304 0.36 12.52 9.42
C LEU A 304 -0.11 11.44 10.38
N ALA A 305 -1.42 11.16 10.42
CA ALA A 305 -1.99 10.15 11.31
C ALA A 305 -1.79 8.71 10.82
N SER A 306 -1.60 8.50 9.51
CA SER A 306 -1.72 7.17 8.90
C SER A 306 -0.64 6.81 7.88
N GLY A 307 0.13 7.79 7.41
CA GLY A 307 1.21 7.59 6.44
C GLY A 307 2.53 7.19 7.10
N THR A 308 3.36 6.48 6.34
CA THR A 308 4.75 6.21 6.67
C THR A 308 5.61 7.47 6.52
N PRO A 309 6.79 7.56 7.16
CA PRO A 309 7.66 8.72 7.02
C PRO A 309 8.00 9.11 5.57
N PRO A 310 8.29 8.16 4.64
CA PRO A 310 8.48 8.48 3.23
C PRO A 310 7.24 9.07 2.56
N GLU A 311 6.05 8.57 2.85
CA GLU A 311 4.80 9.07 2.27
C GLU A 311 4.48 10.48 2.77
N ILE A 312 4.72 10.76 4.05
CA ILE A 312 4.62 12.11 4.61
C ILE A 312 5.60 13.06 3.91
N ALA A 313 6.84 12.63 3.67
CA ALA A 313 7.83 13.44 2.95
C ALA A 313 7.40 13.71 1.51
N LEU A 314 6.87 12.72 0.79
CA LEU A 314 6.32 12.89 -0.55
C LEU A 314 5.15 13.87 -0.59
N TYR A 315 4.30 13.84 0.43
CA TYR A 315 3.20 14.79 0.58
C TYR A 315 3.71 16.22 0.76
N ARG A 316 4.74 16.42 1.60
CA ARG A 316 5.40 17.71 1.80
C ARG A 316 6.06 18.26 0.54
N ILE A 317 6.55 17.41 -0.36
CA ILE A 317 7.08 17.85 -1.67
C ILE A 317 5.98 18.49 -2.52
N GLU A 318 4.76 17.95 -2.49
CA GLU A 318 3.61 18.54 -3.19
C GLU A 318 3.23 19.89 -2.58
N GLU A 319 3.23 20.00 -1.25
CA GLU A 319 3.00 21.27 -0.53
C GLU A 319 4.06 22.32 -0.89
N ALA A 320 5.33 21.93 -0.87
CA ALA A 320 6.43 22.78 -1.29
C ALA A 320 6.27 23.24 -2.75
N ARG A 321 5.83 22.36 -3.65
CA ARG A 321 5.58 22.73 -5.06
C ARG A 321 4.44 23.74 -5.19
N ALA A 322 3.37 23.59 -4.41
CA ALA A 322 2.28 24.55 -4.37
C ALA A 322 2.72 25.91 -3.83
N LEU A 323 3.44 25.95 -2.71
CA LEU A 323 3.97 27.18 -2.11
C LEU A 323 4.96 27.89 -3.04
N ALA A 324 5.84 27.15 -3.71
CA ALA A 324 6.76 27.71 -4.69
C ALA A 324 6.01 28.40 -5.84
N ALA A 325 4.94 27.78 -6.35
CA ALA A 325 4.10 28.34 -7.40
C ALA A 325 3.28 29.55 -6.93
N LEU A 326 3.00 29.68 -5.62
CA LEU A 326 2.35 30.85 -5.02
C LEU A 326 3.32 32.01 -4.75
N GLY A 327 4.62 31.81 -4.97
CA GLY A 327 5.64 32.83 -4.68
C GLY A 327 6.03 32.89 -3.20
N GLU A 328 5.95 31.76 -2.49
CA GLU A 328 6.41 31.59 -1.11
C GLU A 328 7.68 30.71 -1.06
N PRO A 329 8.81 31.16 -1.66
CA PRO A 329 9.97 30.32 -1.89
C PRO A 329 10.71 29.91 -0.61
N GLU A 330 10.70 30.72 0.44
CA GLU A 330 11.37 30.38 1.69
C GLU A 330 10.71 29.19 2.39
N GLU A 331 9.38 29.19 2.50
CA GLU A 331 8.62 28.10 3.12
C GLU A 331 8.67 26.84 2.26
N ALA A 332 8.54 27.00 0.93
CA ALA A 332 8.69 25.92 -0.02
C ALA A 332 10.08 25.24 0.09
N ALA A 333 11.15 26.05 0.16
CA ALA A 333 12.50 25.52 0.29
C ALA A 333 12.70 24.80 1.63
N ALA A 334 12.16 25.32 2.73
CA ALA A 334 12.23 24.67 4.03
C ALA A 334 11.57 23.27 4.00
N LEU A 335 10.35 23.18 3.48
CA LEU A 335 9.62 21.90 3.37
C LEU A 335 10.35 20.91 2.46
N ALA A 336 10.79 21.34 1.28
CA ALA A 336 11.50 20.48 0.34
C ALA A 336 12.87 20.01 0.89
N MET A 337 13.59 20.84 1.66
CA MET A 337 14.83 20.43 2.32
C MET A 337 14.58 19.38 3.40
N THR A 338 13.54 19.55 4.22
CA THR A 338 13.16 18.56 5.24
C THR A 338 12.81 17.23 4.58
N ALA A 339 11.96 17.24 3.55
CA ALA A 339 11.60 16.03 2.81
C ALA A 339 12.83 15.35 2.16
N ALA A 340 13.72 16.13 1.53
CA ALA A 340 14.94 15.61 0.94
C ALA A 340 15.86 14.93 1.97
N SER A 341 15.94 15.49 3.19
CA SER A 341 16.73 14.91 4.28
C SER A 341 16.14 13.60 4.79
N GLU A 342 14.81 13.50 4.91
CA GLU A 342 14.10 12.29 5.35
C GLU A 342 14.24 11.16 4.32
N LEU A 343 14.22 11.49 3.03
CA LEU A 343 14.24 10.51 1.93
C LEU A 343 15.65 10.05 1.52
N ARG A 344 16.70 10.84 1.77
CA ARG A 344 18.07 10.59 1.26
C ARG A 344 18.62 9.19 1.59
N GLY A 345 18.23 8.62 2.73
CA GLY A 345 18.73 7.31 3.19
C GLY A 345 18.07 6.10 2.56
N THR A 346 16.80 6.21 2.15
CA THR A 346 15.95 5.05 1.79
C THR A 346 15.26 5.19 0.44
N HIS A 347 15.05 6.41 -0.07
CA HIS A 347 14.34 6.70 -1.32
C HIS A 347 15.13 7.71 -2.17
N GLN A 348 16.20 7.24 -2.83
CA GLN A 348 17.14 8.11 -3.55
C GLN A 348 16.50 8.87 -4.71
N VAL A 349 15.58 8.24 -5.44
CA VAL A 349 14.84 8.89 -6.54
C VAL A 349 14.00 10.05 -6.01
N ASP A 350 13.25 9.84 -4.93
CA ASP A 350 12.39 10.86 -4.34
C ASP A 350 13.20 11.98 -3.68
N ALA A 351 14.35 11.65 -3.08
CA ALA A 351 15.30 12.66 -2.61
C ALA A 351 15.82 13.50 -3.78
N GLY A 352 16.19 12.86 -4.91
CA GLY A 352 16.58 13.53 -6.14
C GLY A 352 15.50 14.50 -6.65
N ARG A 353 14.24 14.06 -6.65
CA ARG A 353 13.07 14.89 -6.99
C ARG A 353 12.97 16.14 -6.09
N SER A 354 13.16 16.00 -4.79
CA SER A 354 13.19 17.14 -3.86
C SER A 354 14.31 18.14 -4.19
N TYR A 355 15.50 17.65 -4.56
CA TYR A 355 16.61 18.53 -4.96
C TYR A 355 16.35 19.25 -6.29
N VAL A 356 15.64 18.60 -7.24
CA VAL A 356 15.17 19.29 -8.45
C VAL A 356 14.25 20.46 -8.09
N LEU A 357 13.27 20.23 -7.21
CA LEU A 357 12.34 21.28 -6.76
C LEU A 357 13.10 22.41 -6.04
N LEU A 358 14.04 22.09 -5.16
CA LEU A 358 14.88 23.09 -4.49
C LEU A 358 15.68 23.90 -5.50
N GLY A 359 16.28 23.25 -6.49
CA GLY A 359 16.99 23.92 -7.58
C GLY A 359 16.10 24.89 -8.36
N GLU A 360 14.86 24.51 -8.65
CA GLU A 360 13.87 25.38 -9.28
C GLU A 360 13.51 26.60 -8.40
N ILE A 361 13.30 26.39 -7.10
CA ILE A 361 13.00 27.46 -6.13
C ILE A 361 14.16 28.46 -6.06
N PHE A 362 15.40 27.98 -5.86
CA PHE A 362 16.58 28.85 -5.76
C PHE A 362 16.86 29.59 -7.08
N ALA A 363 16.67 28.94 -8.23
CA ALA A 363 16.78 29.61 -9.53
C ALA A 363 15.73 30.72 -9.69
N GLY A 364 14.50 30.49 -9.19
CA GLY A 364 13.40 31.45 -9.21
C GLY A 364 13.68 32.72 -8.40
N ILE A 365 14.33 32.60 -7.25
CA ILE A 365 14.75 33.76 -6.42
C ILE A 365 16.09 34.38 -6.87
N GLY A 366 16.72 33.83 -7.91
CA GLY A 366 17.95 34.36 -8.49
C GLY A 366 19.25 33.87 -7.84
N ASP A 367 19.20 32.93 -6.90
CA ASP A 367 20.39 32.29 -6.32
C ASP A 367 20.83 31.12 -7.22
N GLU A 368 21.45 31.48 -8.35
CA GLU A 368 21.85 30.51 -9.37
C GLU A 368 22.96 29.57 -8.89
N GLU A 369 23.81 29.99 -7.95
CA GLU A 369 24.89 29.16 -7.41
C GLU A 369 24.31 27.99 -6.62
N ARG A 370 23.43 28.27 -5.64
CA ARG A 370 22.76 27.21 -4.89
C ARG A 370 21.88 26.35 -5.79
N ALA A 371 21.18 26.97 -6.74
CA ALA A 371 20.35 26.24 -7.69
C ALA A 371 21.16 25.21 -8.49
N GLN A 372 22.34 25.59 -8.98
CA GLN A 372 23.24 24.68 -9.68
C GLN A 372 23.71 23.53 -8.77
N GLU A 373 24.21 23.82 -7.56
CA GLU A 373 24.70 22.80 -6.63
C GLU A 373 23.61 21.75 -6.31
N LEU A 374 22.37 22.21 -6.11
CA LEU A 374 21.24 21.33 -5.83
C LEU A 374 20.82 20.50 -7.04
N LEU A 375 20.85 21.06 -8.24
CA LEU A 375 20.57 20.32 -9.48
C LEU A 375 21.64 19.29 -9.80
N GLU A 376 22.92 19.61 -9.55
CA GLU A 376 24.02 18.65 -9.69
C GLU A 376 23.88 17.49 -8.71
N LEU A 377 23.53 17.77 -7.45
CA LEU A 377 23.21 16.73 -6.45
C LEU A 377 22.00 15.88 -6.87
N ALA A 378 20.96 16.50 -7.43
CA ALA A 378 19.80 15.78 -7.95
C ALA A 378 20.20 14.83 -9.08
N ILE A 379 21.02 15.30 -10.02
CA ILE A 379 21.54 14.50 -11.15
C ILE A 379 22.37 13.33 -10.63
N GLU A 380 23.29 13.54 -9.69
CA GLU A 380 24.11 12.47 -9.13
C GLU A 380 23.26 11.34 -8.53
N LEU A 381 22.22 11.68 -7.76
CA LEU A 381 21.33 10.69 -7.17
C LEU A 381 20.49 9.97 -8.24
N LEU A 382 19.94 10.70 -9.20
CA LEU A 382 19.05 10.14 -10.21
C LEU A 382 19.80 9.30 -11.26
N GLU A 383 21.03 9.64 -11.62
CA GLU A 383 21.86 8.87 -12.55
C GLU A 383 22.20 7.47 -12.03
N ARG A 384 22.35 7.31 -10.70
CA ARG A 384 22.65 6.02 -10.07
C ARG A 384 21.51 5.02 -10.20
N GLU A 385 20.28 5.52 -10.19
CA GLU A 385 19.04 4.73 -10.27
C GLU A 385 18.64 4.46 -11.74
N GLY A 386 19.00 5.36 -12.65
CA GLY A 386 18.85 5.18 -14.09
C GLY A 386 17.99 6.25 -14.78
N PRO A 387 17.62 6.03 -16.06
CA PRO A 387 16.88 7.01 -16.84
C PRO A 387 15.51 7.31 -16.23
N SER A 388 15.22 8.57 -15.94
CA SER A 388 13.92 9.00 -15.42
C SER A 388 13.50 10.38 -15.96
N GLY A 389 12.20 10.67 -15.93
CA GLY A 389 11.68 11.99 -16.30
C GLY A 389 12.23 13.11 -15.40
N TYR A 390 12.45 12.83 -14.12
CA TYR A 390 13.06 13.76 -13.17
C TYR A 390 14.52 14.06 -13.53
N LEU A 391 15.29 13.06 -14.00
CA LEU A 391 16.65 13.28 -14.47
C LEU A 391 16.69 14.20 -15.71
N VAL A 392 15.77 13.97 -16.65
CA VAL A 392 15.62 14.86 -17.83
C VAL A 392 15.28 16.28 -17.39
N GLN A 393 14.37 16.43 -16.42
CA GLN A 393 14.00 17.74 -15.86
C GLN A 393 15.21 18.43 -15.19
N ALA A 394 15.97 17.71 -14.37
CA ALA A 394 17.15 18.23 -13.70
C ALA A 394 18.17 18.80 -14.70
N TYR A 395 18.49 18.05 -15.76
CA TYR A 395 19.36 18.54 -16.83
C TYR A 395 18.79 19.75 -17.55
N LYS A 396 17.49 19.75 -17.91
CA LYS A 396 16.85 20.90 -18.56
C LYS A 396 16.94 22.17 -17.71
N ARG A 397 16.79 22.05 -16.39
CA ARG A 397 16.93 23.17 -15.45
C ARG A 397 18.39 23.63 -15.35
N LEU A 398 19.35 22.71 -15.24
CA LEU A 398 20.77 23.04 -15.19
C LEU A 398 21.22 23.75 -16.48
N ALA A 399 20.80 23.26 -17.65
CA ALA A 399 21.07 23.91 -18.93
C ALA A 399 20.48 25.33 -19.01
N ALA A 400 19.30 25.55 -18.40
CA ALA A 400 18.71 26.89 -18.34
C ALA A 400 19.57 27.86 -17.52
N ILE A 401 20.18 27.40 -16.42
CA ILE A 401 21.12 28.19 -15.62
C ILE A 401 22.40 28.49 -16.42
N CYS A 402 23.01 27.49 -17.08
CA CYS A 402 24.19 27.69 -17.94
C CYS A 402 23.95 28.77 -19.00
N ARG A 403 22.80 28.71 -19.71
CA ARG A 403 22.44 29.73 -20.71
C ARG A 403 22.33 31.12 -20.11
N LYS A 404 21.71 31.25 -18.93
CA LYS A 404 21.52 32.54 -18.26
C LYS A 404 22.86 33.19 -17.89
N ARG A 405 23.87 32.37 -17.60
CA ARG A 405 25.26 32.79 -17.35
C ARG A 405 26.11 33.01 -18.61
N GLY A 406 25.55 32.75 -19.79
CA GLY A 406 26.25 32.88 -21.07
C GLY A 406 27.11 31.66 -21.45
N ASP A 407 27.12 30.60 -20.65
CA ASP A 407 27.78 29.34 -20.97
C ASP A 407 26.93 28.52 -21.94
N THR A 408 27.08 28.82 -23.23
CA THR A 408 26.29 28.19 -24.30
C THR A 408 26.80 26.78 -24.60
N GLU A 409 28.10 26.53 -24.46
CA GLU A 409 28.70 25.21 -24.69
C GLU A 409 28.29 24.23 -23.59
N GLY A 410 28.40 24.61 -22.31
CA GLY A 410 27.94 23.77 -21.20
C GLY A 410 26.43 23.53 -21.24
N ALA A 411 25.64 24.53 -21.62
CA ALA A 411 24.21 24.33 -21.80
C ALA A 411 23.87 23.30 -22.89
N LEU A 412 24.62 23.29 -24.00
CA LEU A 412 24.43 22.33 -25.09
C LEU A 412 24.77 20.91 -24.64
N ASP A 413 25.91 20.73 -23.97
CA ASP A 413 26.34 19.42 -23.46
C ASP A 413 25.32 18.81 -22.48
N VAL A 414 24.79 19.64 -21.57
CA VAL A 414 23.74 19.20 -20.63
C VAL A 414 22.42 18.86 -21.35
N LEU A 415 22.05 19.59 -22.41
CA LEU A 415 20.86 19.28 -23.21
C LEU A 415 21.02 17.99 -24.03
N GLU A 416 22.21 17.71 -24.55
CA GLU A 416 22.51 16.45 -25.24
C GLU A 416 22.39 15.26 -24.30
N ARG A 417 22.87 15.39 -23.05
CA ARG A 417 22.63 14.39 -21.99
C ARG A 417 21.14 14.22 -21.70
N ALA A 418 20.39 15.32 -21.59
CA ALA A 418 18.94 15.26 -21.38
C ALA A 418 18.22 14.52 -22.53
N LEU A 419 18.64 14.74 -23.78
CA LEU A 419 18.08 14.07 -24.95
C LEU A 419 18.38 12.56 -24.92
N SER A 420 19.64 12.19 -24.66
CA SER A 420 20.06 10.78 -24.54
C SER A 420 19.26 10.04 -23.47
N VAL A 421 19.05 10.67 -22.30
CA VAL A 421 18.19 10.09 -21.26
C VAL A 421 16.74 10.02 -21.72
N ASN A 422 16.19 11.06 -22.37
CA ASN A 422 14.81 11.06 -22.84
C ASN A 422 14.53 9.96 -23.89
N GLU A 423 15.48 9.70 -24.78
CA GLU A 423 15.42 8.59 -25.75
C GLU A 423 15.38 7.23 -25.05
N ARG A 424 16.11 7.08 -23.94
CA ARG A 424 16.14 5.85 -23.13
C ARG A 424 14.92 5.70 -22.22
N VAL A 425 14.29 6.81 -21.81
CA VAL A 425 13.02 6.82 -21.07
C VAL A 425 11.84 6.47 -22.00
N GLY A 426 11.98 6.70 -23.32
CA GLY A 426 11.01 6.24 -24.30
C GLY A 426 9.71 7.05 -24.32
N ARG A 427 9.80 8.36 -24.61
CA ARG A 427 8.71 9.11 -25.26
C ARG A 427 9.23 9.79 -26.53
N PRO A 428 8.69 9.51 -27.72
CA PRO A 428 8.98 10.32 -28.90
C PRO A 428 8.45 11.74 -28.71
N ILE A 429 9.27 12.72 -29.09
CA ILE A 429 8.90 14.14 -29.08
C ILE A 429 7.76 14.35 -30.08
N THR A 430 6.61 14.84 -29.61
CA THR A 430 5.64 15.57 -30.45
C THR A 430 5.33 16.90 -29.80
#